data_AF-A0A942A1L4-F1
#
_entry.id   AF-A0A942A1L4-F1
#
_cell.length_a   1.000
_cell.length_b   1.000
_cell.length_c   1.000
_cell.angle_alpha   90.00
_cell.angle_beta   90.00
_cell.angle_gamma   90.00
#
_symmetry.space_group_name_H-M   'P 1'
#
loop_
_entity.id
_entity.type
_entity.pdbx_description
1 polymer ?
#
loop_
_entity_poly.entity_id
_entity_poly.type
_entity_poly.pdbx_seq_one_letter_code
_entity_poly.pdbx_strand_id
1 'polypeptide(L)'
;MKFPYGLSDFATLIEEGYFYQDRTDRIPLLEEIGRQLIFIRPRRFGKSLLLSMLEYYYDVNRAAQFEAFFGSLAIGKNPTPLHNQYFVMKWDFSLVKAQGELKDIEVSLHQHINDRIAKFKTDYSTYLTLPIEIRPGNSISSLESVLTATSATPHKIYLLIDEYDNFANEVLMARQKDYEALLYGEGLLKTIFKAVKAAASGRGVDRVFITGVSPVVLSDMTSGYNVGENIYLEAIFNDLCGFTEAEIAAVLARTAVEGSAWSVTEALDTMRTFYNGYRFSPKARESIYNPTLSLYFLKYLQFHGEYPDPLLDENLAMDRNKLMYISRLPHGEELLIKALSGNDVVTIPQLARRFGVQDMLNSV
;
A
#
# COMPACT_ATOMS: atom_id res chain seq x y z
N MET A 1 25.40 -6.12 -6.87
CA MET A 1 23.92 -6.16 -6.70
C MET A 1 23.39 -4.74 -6.89
N LYS A 2 22.21 -4.49 -7.46
CA LYS A 2 21.65 -3.12 -7.54
C LYS A 2 20.52 -2.95 -6.54
N PHE A 3 20.57 -1.95 -5.66
CA PHE A 3 19.53 -1.75 -4.64
C PHE A 3 18.46 -0.74 -5.09
N PRO A 4 17.16 -1.12 -5.12
CA PRO A 4 16.07 -0.28 -5.64
C PRO A 4 15.58 0.77 -4.64
N TYR A 5 16.46 1.66 -4.17
CA TYR A 5 16.05 2.76 -3.30
C TYR A 5 15.17 3.77 -4.07
N GLY A 6 13.90 3.89 -3.66
CA GLY A 6 12.92 4.79 -4.28
C GLY A 6 12.25 4.25 -5.56
N LEU A 7 12.58 3.04 -6.00
CA LEU A 7 11.97 2.41 -7.18
C LEU A 7 10.75 1.57 -6.76
N SER A 8 9.59 1.84 -7.36
CA SER A 8 8.34 1.13 -7.06
C SER A 8 7.71 0.45 -8.27
N ASP A 9 8.35 0.50 -9.44
CA ASP A 9 7.90 -0.22 -10.64
C ASP A 9 8.52 -1.61 -10.69
N PHE A 10 7.67 -2.64 -10.65
CA PHE A 10 8.10 -4.04 -10.61
C PHE A 10 8.80 -4.46 -11.90
N ALA A 11 8.29 -4.07 -13.07
CA ALA A 11 8.92 -4.42 -14.34
C ALA A 11 10.34 -3.87 -14.45
N THR A 12 10.54 -2.59 -14.19
CA THR A 12 11.87 -1.95 -14.16
C THR A 12 12.81 -2.68 -13.20
N LEU A 13 12.31 -3.06 -12.01
CA LEU A 13 13.10 -3.76 -11.00
C LEU A 13 13.63 -5.09 -11.54
N ILE A 14 12.76 -5.90 -12.17
CA ILE A 14 13.13 -7.21 -12.73
C ILE A 14 13.99 -7.07 -13.99
N GLU A 15 13.59 -6.26 -14.96
CA GLU A 15 14.29 -6.10 -16.24
C GLU A 15 15.70 -5.52 -16.09
N GLU A 16 15.89 -4.56 -15.17
CA GLU A 16 17.20 -3.95 -14.93
C GLU A 16 18.06 -4.70 -13.91
N GLY A 17 17.57 -5.83 -13.38
CA GLY A 17 18.30 -6.70 -12.46
C GLY A 17 18.54 -6.09 -11.08
N TYR A 18 17.57 -5.34 -10.55
CA TYR A 18 17.59 -4.88 -9.17
C TYR A 18 17.34 -6.01 -8.17
N PHE A 19 17.82 -5.81 -6.95
CA PHE A 19 17.51 -6.68 -5.84
C PHE A 19 16.00 -6.68 -5.57
N TYR A 20 15.38 -7.83 -5.83
CA TYR A 20 14.00 -8.11 -5.46
C TYR A 20 13.99 -9.19 -4.39
N GLN A 21 13.33 -8.92 -3.27
CA GLN A 21 13.01 -9.98 -2.33
C GLN A 21 11.67 -10.59 -2.74
N ASP A 22 11.70 -11.82 -3.23
CA ASP A 22 10.53 -12.50 -3.77
C ASP A 22 9.50 -12.79 -2.66
N ARG A 23 8.27 -12.35 -2.92
CA ARG A 23 7.05 -12.55 -2.10
C ARG A 23 5.89 -13.06 -2.95
N THR A 24 6.15 -13.43 -4.20
CA THR A 24 5.11 -13.84 -5.15
C THR A 24 4.45 -15.16 -4.75
N ASP A 25 5.10 -15.95 -3.89
CA ASP A 25 4.52 -17.12 -3.23
C ASP A 25 3.32 -16.80 -2.33
N ARG A 26 3.10 -15.53 -1.97
CA ARG A 26 1.92 -15.08 -1.22
C ARG A 26 0.68 -14.88 -2.12
N ILE A 27 0.82 -14.85 -3.44
CA ILE A 27 -0.31 -14.63 -4.37
C ILE A 27 -1.45 -15.65 -4.17
N PRO A 28 -1.20 -16.98 -4.12
CA PRO A 28 -2.27 -17.95 -3.91
C PRO A 28 -3.03 -17.73 -2.59
N LEU A 29 -2.32 -17.31 -1.52
CA LEU A 29 -2.94 -17.00 -0.24
C LEU A 29 -3.82 -15.75 -0.31
N LEU A 30 -3.39 -14.73 -1.06
CA LEU A 30 -4.22 -13.56 -1.34
C LEU A 30 -5.46 -13.94 -2.15
N GLU A 31 -5.34 -14.89 -3.08
CA GLU A 31 -6.47 -15.36 -3.87
C GLU A 31 -7.49 -16.15 -3.05
N GLU A 32 -7.01 -16.97 -2.11
CA GLU A 32 -7.81 -17.83 -1.23
C GLU A 32 -8.54 -17.05 -0.14
N ILE A 33 -7.87 -16.09 0.50
CA ILE A 33 -8.42 -15.42 1.68
C ILE A 33 -9.68 -14.63 1.34
N GLY A 34 -9.67 -13.90 0.22
CA GLY A 34 -10.82 -13.11 -0.16
C GLY A 34 -10.67 -12.37 -1.47
N ARG A 35 -11.76 -11.72 -1.87
CA ARG A 35 -11.84 -10.96 -3.13
C ARG A 35 -11.65 -9.46 -2.93
N GLN A 36 -11.94 -8.94 -1.74
CA GLN A 36 -11.83 -7.52 -1.42
C GLN A 36 -10.93 -7.38 -0.20
N LEU A 37 -9.67 -7.03 -0.41
CA LEU A 37 -8.63 -7.07 0.62
C LEU A 37 -8.15 -5.67 0.97
N ILE A 38 -7.90 -5.45 2.26
CA ILE A 38 -7.34 -4.21 2.79
C ILE A 38 -6.00 -4.54 3.43
N PHE A 39 -4.94 -3.91 2.93
CA PHE A 39 -3.57 -4.09 3.40
C PHE A 39 -2.93 -2.75 3.78
N ILE A 40 -2.55 -2.61 5.04
CA ILE A 40 -2.06 -1.36 5.60
C ILE A 40 -0.65 -1.57 6.14
N ARG A 41 0.24 -0.64 5.78
CA ARG A 41 1.63 -0.55 6.28
C ARG A 41 2.05 0.91 6.34
N PRO A 42 3.09 1.26 7.12
CA PRO A 42 3.66 2.60 7.13
C PRO A 42 4.00 3.13 5.73
N ARG A 43 4.17 4.46 5.62
CA ARG A 43 4.64 5.07 4.37
C ARG A 43 6.00 4.48 3.97
N ARG A 44 6.23 4.35 2.66
CA ARG A 44 7.47 3.80 2.07
C ARG A 44 7.84 2.39 2.56
N PHE A 45 6.85 1.58 2.93
CA PHE A 45 7.06 0.19 3.34
C PHE A 45 6.92 -0.81 2.16
N GLY A 46 6.99 -0.36 0.90
CA GLY A 46 6.93 -1.26 -0.27
C GLY A 46 5.51 -1.64 -0.77
N LYS A 47 4.46 -0.95 -0.31
CA LYS A 47 3.07 -1.20 -0.74
C LYS A 47 2.86 -0.96 -2.24
N SER A 48 3.39 0.13 -2.78
CA SER A 48 3.23 0.47 -4.20
C SER A 48 3.98 -0.49 -5.12
N LEU A 49 5.12 -1.04 -4.68
CA LEU A 49 5.82 -2.12 -5.39
C LEU A 49 5.00 -3.41 -5.39
N LEU A 50 4.37 -3.76 -4.26
CA LEU A 50 3.43 -4.88 -4.20
C LEU A 50 2.28 -4.71 -5.19
N LEU A 51 1.64 -3.53 -5.23
CA LEU A 51 0.59 -3.25 -6.21
C LEU A 51 1.08 -3.33 -7.66
N SER A 52 2.26 -2.81 -7.95
CA SER A 52 2.88 -2.93 -9.28
C SER A 52 3.07 -4.40 -9.65
N MET A 53 3.60 -5.22 -8.75
CA MET A 53 3.75 -6.66 -8.98
C MET A 53 2.40 -7.34 -9.27
N LEU A 54 1.35 -7.05 -8.49
CA LEU A 54 0.01 -7.60 -8.73
C LEU A 54 -0.56 -7.13 -10.08
N GLU A 55 -0.37 -5.87 -10.45
CA GLU A 55 -0.77 -5.34 -11.75
C GLU A 55 -0.15 -6.13 -12.90
N TYR A 56 1.17 -6.34 -12.89
CA TYR A 56 1.86 -7.11 -13.91
C TYR A 56 1.45 -8.60 -13.92
N TYR A 57 1.14 -9.18 -12.76
CA TYR A 57 0.74 -10.59 -12.65
C TYR A 57 -0.68 -10.84 -13.21
N TYR A 58 -1.63 -9.95 -12.95
CA TYR A 58 -3.04 -10.17 -13.29
C TYR A 58 -3.48 -9.57 -14.63
N ASP A 59 -2.79 -8.56 -15.15
CA ASP A 59 -3.21 -7.84 -16.35
C ASP A 59 -3.08 -8.71 -17.62
N VAL A 60 -4.17 -8.83 -18.37
CA VAL A 60 -4.24 -9.56 -19.64
C VAL A 60 -3.28 -9.03 -20.69
N ASN A 61 -3.00 -7.72 -20.68
CA ASN A 61 -2.05 -7.10 -21.60
C ASN A 61 -0.59 -7.52 -21.35
N ARG A 62 -0.32 -8.15 -20.20
CA ARG A 62 1.02 -8.60 -19.79
C ARG A 62 1.26 -10.09 -20.03
N ALA A 63 0.27 -10.82 -20.57
CA ALA A 63 0.36 -12.27 -20.79
C ALA A 63 1.61 -12.69 -21.59
N ALA A 64 1.96 -11.96 -22.65
CA ALA A 64 3.15 -12.26 -23.46
C ALA A 64 4.48 -12.03 -22.72
N GLN A 65 4.48 -11.28 -21.61
CA GLN A 65 5.65 -10.93 -20.82
C GLN A 65 5.75 -11.74 -19.52
N PHE A 66 4.85 -12.69 -19.29
CA PHE A 66 4.78 -13.44 -18.03
C PHE A 66 6.10 -14.11 -17.66
N GLU A 67 6.71 -14.84 -18.61
CA GLU A 67 7.97 -15.54 -18.37
C GLU A 67 9.12 -14.58 -18.04
N ALA A 68 9.17 -13.42 -18.72
CA ALA A 68 10.20 -12.42 -18.51
C ALA A 68 10.14 -11.82 -17.10
N PHE A 69 8.94 -11.59 -16.57
CA PHE A 69 8.76 -10.97 -15.25
C PHE A 69 8.73 -11.97 -14.10
N PHE A 70 8.14 -13.14 -14.30
CA PHE A 70 7.83 -14.08 -13.22
C PHE A 70 8.57 -15.41 -13.32
N GLY A 71 9.14 -15.80 -14.46
CA GLY A 71 9.68 -17.15 -14.69
C GLY A 71 10.71 -17.60 -13.64
N SER A 72 11.55 -16.68 -13.16
CA SER A 72 12.52 -16.97 -12.09
C SER A 72 11.95 -16.94 -10.67
N LEU A 73 10.78 -16.31 -10.48
CA LEU A 73 10.12 -16.10 -9.19
C LEU A 73 9.29 -17.32 -8.77
N ALA A 74 8.91 -17.37 -7.50
CA ALA A 74 8.14 -18.47 -6.93
C ALA A 74 6.81 -18.69 -7.66
N ILE A 75 6.08 -17.61 -7.98
CA ILE A 75 4.80 -17.73 -8.69
C ILE A 75 4.95 -18.12 -10.16
N GLY A 76 6.06 -17.77 -10.83
CA GLY A 76 6.27 -18.18 -12.22
C GLY A 76 6.48 -19.69 -12.37
N LYS A 77 7.03 -20.33 -11.34
CA LYS A 77 7.19 -21.79 -11.28
C LYS A 77 5.86 -22.52 -11.05
N ASN A 78 4.87 -21.86 -10.46
CA ASN A 78 3.56 -22.43 -10.19
C ASN A 78 2.45 -21.36 -10.27
N PRO A 79 2.12 -20.87 -11.47
CA PRO A 79 1.12 -19.81 -11.64
C PRO A 79 -0.27 -20.29 -11.24
N THR A 80 -1.05 -19.38 -10.66
CA THR A 80 -2.47 -19.61 -10.39
C THR A 80 -3.28 -19.55 -11.68
N PRO A 81 -4.49 -20.14 -11.76
CA PRO A 81 -5.38 -19.99 -12.91
C PRO A 81 -5.78 -18.53 -13.24
N LEU A 82 -5.50 -17.60 -12.32
CA LEU A 82 -5.86 -16.20 -12.42
C LEU A 82 -4.79 -15.30 -13.07
N HIS A 83 -3.57 -15.82 -13.32
CA HIS A 83 -2.51 -15.04 -13.97
C HIS A 83 -2.96 -14.50 -15.34
N ASN A 84 -2.73 -13.21 -15.56
CA ASN A 84 -3.07 -12.48 -16.79
C ASN A 84 -4.52 -12.66 -17.28
N GLN A 85 -5.50 -12.81 -16.37
CA GLN A 85 -6.93 -12.98 -16.72
C GLN A 85 -7.79 -11.72 -16.55
N TYR A 86 -7.23 -10.61 -16.04
CA TYR A 86 -7.98 -9.43 -15.64
C TYR A 86 -7.67 -8.20 -16.49
N PHE A 87 -8.65 -7.30 -16.58
CA PHE A 87 -8.36 -5.89 -16.80
C PHE A 87 -7.99 -5.28 -15.44
N VAL A 88 -6.81 -4.69 -15.31
CA VAL A 88 -6.38 -4.06 -14.07
C VAL A 88 -6.66 -2.57 -14.14
N MET A 89 -7.32 -2.04 -13.10
CA MET A 89 -7.53 -0.60 -12.94
C MET A 89 -6.90 -0.18 -11.63
N LYS A 90 -6.01 0.82 -11.66
CA LYS A 90 -5.36 1.37 -10.47
C LYS A 90 -5.84 2.78 -10.18
N TRP A 91 -6.34 3.01 -8.97
CA TRP A 91 -6.63 4.34 -8.42
C TRP A 91 -5.58 4.70 -7.39
N ASP A 92 -4.83 5.77 -7.62
CA ASP A 92 -3.84 6.27 -6.66
C ASP A 92 -4.33 7.55 -5.98
N PHE A 93 -4.82 7.44 -4.76
CA PHE A 93 -5.43 8.56 -4.06
C PHE A 93 -4.41 9.57 -3.51
N SER A 94 -3.11 9.29 -3.63
CA SER A 94 -2.05 10.28 -3.37
C SER A 94 -2.07 11.42 -4.41
N LEU A 95 -2.67 11.19 -5.58
CA LEU A 95 -2.78 12.16 -6.67
C LEU A 95 -4.00 13.09 -6.54
N VAL A 96 -4.87 12.85 -5.55
CA VAL A 96 -6.05 13.68 -5.29
C VAL A 96 -5.65 14.86 -4.41
N LYS A 97 -5.78 16.08 -4.95
CA LYS A 97 -5.48 17.30 -4.21
C LYS A 97 -6.46 17.48 -3.05
N ALA A 98 -5.95 17.58 -1.82
CA ALA A 98 -6.74 17.83 -0.61
C ALA A 98 -6.84 19.32 -0.22
N GLN A 99 -6.46 20.23 -1.13
CA GLN A 99 -6.41 21.68 -0.93
C GLN A 99 -7.69 22.33 -1.44
N GLY A 100 -8.10 23.46 -0.85
CA GLY A 100 -9.30 24.20 -1.27
C GLY A 100 -10.56 23.84 -0.51
N GLU A 101 -11.73 24.16 -1.03
CA GLU A 101 -13.02 23.80 -0.43
C GLU A 101 -13.35 22.31 -0.69
N LEU A 102 -14.32 21.77 0.03
CA LEU A 102 -14.78 20.39 -0.14
C LEU A 102 -15.10 20.05 -1.62
N LYS A 103 -15.67 21.02 -2.33
CA LYS A 103 -16.01 20.91 -3.75
C LYS A 103 -14.78 20.76 -4.65
N ASP A 104 -13.65 21.39 -4.30
CA ASP A 104 -12.40 21.25 -5.06
C ASP A 104 -11.81 19.84 -4.92
N ILE A 105 -11.94 19.26 -3.73
CA ILE A 105 -11.55 17.87 -3.44
C ILE A 105 -12.45 16.91 -4.22
N GLU A 106 -13.77 17.15 -4.25
CA GLU A 106 -14.74 16.38 -5.03
C GLU A 106 -14.41 16.40 -6.53
N VAL A 107 -14.16 17.58 -7.10
CA VAL A 107 -13.75 17.73 -8.50
C VAL A 107 -12.43 16.98 -8.75
N SER A 108 -11.45 17.12 -7.86
CA SER A 108 -10.15 16.45 -7.99
C SER A 108 -10.27 14.92 -7.95
N LEU A 109 -11.14 14.39 -7.09
CA LEU A 109 -11.38 12.94 -6.99
C LEU A 109 -12.10 12.41 -8.24
N HIS A 110 -13.15 13.08 -8.70
CA HIS A 110 -13.85 12.68 -9.92
C HIS A 110 -12.93 12.75 -11.14
N GLN A 111 -12.11 13.80 -11.25
CA GLN A 111 -11.13 13.94 -12.32
C GLN A 111 -10.13 12.78 -12.31
N HIS A 112 -9.52 12.48 -11.16
CA HIS A 112 -8.55 11.38 -11.05
C HIS A 112 -9.14 10.03 -11.48
N ILE A 113 -10.32 9.67 -10.97
CA ILE A 113 -10.97 8.40 -11.34
C ILE A 113 -11.31 8.39 -12.85
N ASN A 114 -11.82 9.50 -13.38
CA ASN A 114 -12.12 9.63 -14.82
C ASN A 114 -10.85 9.51 -15.69
N ASP A 115 -9.71 10.05 -15.25
CA ASP A 115 -8.43 9.89 -15.95
C ASP A 115 -7.98 8.43 -15.96
N ARG A 116 -8.19 7.69 -14.85
CA ARG A 116 -7.93 6.25 -14.80
C ARG A 116 -8.87 5.46 -15.71
N ILE A 117 -10.12 5.88 -15.83
CA ILE A 117 -11.10 5.30 -16.77
C ILE A 117 -10.72 5.59 -18.23
N ALA A 118 -10.24 6.80 -18.54
CA ALA A 118 -9.74 7.15 -19.88
C ALA A 118 -8.54 6.29 -20.27
N LYS A 119 -7.61 6.08 -19.33
CA LYS A 119 -6.48 5.15 -19.52
C LYS A 119 -6.97 3.72 -19.74
N PHE A 120 -7.86 3.20 -18.89
CA PHE A 120 -8.44 1.86 -19.04
C PHE A 120 -9.08 1.66 -20.43
N LYS A 121 -9.86 2.64 -20.90
CA LYS A 121 -10.46 2.61 -22.25
C LYS A 121 -9.40 2.47 -23.34
N THR A 122 -8.25 3.13 -23.17
CA THR A 122 -7.15 3.11 -24.13
C THR A 122 -6.41 1.77 -24.09
N ASP A 123 -6.01 1.35 -22.89
CA ASP A 123 -5.22 0.13 -22.66
C ASP A 123 -5.96 -1.14 -23.11
N TYR A 124 -7.29 -1.19 -22.95
CA TYR A 124 -8.11 -2.36 -23.27
C TYR A 124 -8.96 -2.18 -24.53
N SER A 125 -8.66 -1.19 -25.37
CA SER A 125 -9.41 -0.86 -26.58
C SER A 125 -9.59 -2.02 -27.57
N THR A 126 -8.66 -2.97 -27.59
CA THR A 126 -8.72 -4.18 -28.43
C THR A 126 -9.69 -5.24 -27.92
N TYR A 127 -10.02 -5.23 -26.62
CA TYR A 127 -10.95 -6.18 -26.00
C TYR A 127 -12.36 -5.60 -25.87
N LEU A 128 -12.47 -4.28 -25.71
CA LEU A 128 -13.73 -3.59 -25.46
C LEU A 128 -14.48 -3.32 -26.76
N THR A 129 -15.67 -3.89 -26.89
CA THR A 129 -16.54 -3.72 -28.07
C THR A 129 -17.58 -2.63 -27.91
N LEU A 130 -17.91 -2.27 -26.66
CA LEU A 130 -18.85 -1.20 -26.32
C LEU A 130 -18.12 0.08 -25.93
N PRO A 131 -18.69 1.26 -26.21
CA PRO A 131 -18.07 2.52 -25.85
C PRO A 131 -18.11 2.75 -24.33
N ILE A 132 -17.05 3.38 -23.81
CA ILE A 132 -17.01 3.95 -22.46
C ILE A 132 -17.26 5.45 -22.53
N GLU A 133 -18.29 5.91 -21.83
CA GLU A 133 -18.66 7.30 -21.62
C GLU A 133 -18.04 7.83 -20.33
N ILE A 134 -17.31 8.94 -20.41
CA ILE A 134 -16.71 9.61 -19.25
C ILE A 134 -17.54 10.85 -18.92
N ARG A 135 -18.02 10.93 -17.69
CA ARG A 135 -18.84 12.03 -17.17
C ARG A 135 -17.98 12.84 -16.19
N PRO A 136 -17.48 14.03 -16.57
CA PRO A 136 -16.44 14.74 -15.82
C PRO A 136 -16.74 14.97 -14.34
N GLY A 137 -17.99 15.29 -13.99
CA GLY A 137 -18.41 15.52 -12.61
C GLY A 137 -19.05 14.31 -11.91
N ASN A 138 -19.01 13.12 -12.50
CA ASN A 138 -19.63 11.93 -11.92
C ASN A 138 -18.88 10.66 -12.32
N SER A 139 -17.78 10.38 -11.64
CA SER A 139 -16.95 9.20 -11.89
C SER A 139 -17.65 7.88 -11.56
N ILE A 140 -18.66 7.87 -10.70
CA ILE A 140 -19.49 6.68 -10.42
C ILE A 140 -20.24 6.27 -11.68
N SER A 141 -20.82 7.25 -12.35
CA SER A 141 -21.52 6.99 -13.59
C SER A 141 -20.58 6.64 -14.74
N SER A 142 -19.37 7.19 -14.78
CA SER A 142 -18.32 6.73 -15.70
C SER A 142 -17.95 5.27 -15.41
N LEU A 143 -17.84 4.87 -14.14
CA LEU A 143 -17.55 3.50 -13.73
C LEU A 143 -18.65 2.53 -14.18
N GLU A 144 -19.93 2.90 -14.06
CA GLU A 144 -21.04 2.07 -14.59
C GLU A 144 -20.92 1.86 -16.11
N SER A 145 -20.43 2.85 -16.86
CA SER A 145 -20.15 2.69 -18.30
C SER A 145 -18.99 1.71 -18.55
N VAL A 146 -17.94 1.75 -17.72
CA VAL A 146 -16.84 0.75 -17.76
C VAL A 146 -17.35 -0.66 -17.47
N LEU A 147 -18.20 -0.83 -16.45
CA LEU A 147 -18.77 -2.13 -16.09
C LEU A 147 -19.62 -2.70 -17.21
N THR A 148 -20.44 -1.84 -17.83
CA THR A 148 -21.24 -2.21 -19.02
C THR A 148 -20.35 -2.70 -20.15
N ALA A 149 -19.30 -1.94 -20.51
CA ALA A 149 -18.39 -2.34 -21.58
C ALA A 149 -17.63 -3.63 -21.25
N THR A 150 -17.18 -3.79 -20.00
CA THR A 150 -16.48 -4.99 -19.54
C THR A 150 -17.38 -6.23 -19.55
N SER A 151 -18.68 -6.08 -19.23
CA SER A 151 -19.65 -7.18 -19.23
C SER A 151 -19.83 -7.87 -20.58
N ALA A 152 -19.48 -7.19 -21.68
CA ALA A 152 -19.49 -7.74 -23.03
C ALA A 152 -18.22 -8.55 -23.37
N THR A 153 -17.34 -8.76 -22.39
CA THR A 153 -16.08 -9.52 -22.52
C THR A 153 -16.05 -10.68 -21.51
N PRO A 154 -15.21 -11.70 -21.73
CA PRO A 154 -15.00 -12.76 -20.73
C PRO A 154 -14.18 -12.29 -19.51
N HIS A 155 -13.53 -11.13 -19.61
CA HIS A 155 -12.65 -10.61 -18.57
C HIS A 155 -13.41 -9.88 -17.46
N LYS A 156 -12.78 -9.79 -16.29
CA LYS A 156 -13.24 -9.02 -15.15
C LYS A 156 -12.21 -7.97 -14.76
N ILE A 157 -12.63 -7.04 -13.90
CA ILE A 157 -11.75 -5.99 -13.39
C ILE A 157 -11.14 -6.44 -12.07
N TYR A 158 -9.81 -6.30 -11.96
CA TYR A 158 -9.11 -6.21 -10.69
C TYR A 158 -8.87 -4.73 -10.39
N LEU A 159 -9.54 -4.20 -9.36
CA LEU A 159 -9.36 -2.82 -8.91
C LEU A 159 -8.28 -2.73 -7.82
N LEU A 160 -7.21 -2.00 -8.09
CA LEU A 160 -6.16 -1.66 -7.13
C LEU A 160 -6.39 -0.23 -6.64
N ILE A 161 -6.42 -0.01 -5.33
CA ILE A 161 -6.58 1.33 -4.74
C ILE A 161 -5.37 1.60 -3.86
N ASP A 162 -4.48 2.49 -4.26
CA ASP A 162 -3.33 2.93 -3.45
C ASP A 162 -3.66 4.18 -2.66
N GLU A 163 -3.02 4.29 -1.49
CA GLU A 163 -3.11 5.41 -0.56
C GLU A 163 -4.55 5.91 -0.31
N TYR A 164 -5.49 4.98 -0.11
CA TYR A 164 -6.92 5.28 -0.02
C TYR A 164 -7.29 6.33 1.05
N ASP A 165 -6.46 6.42 2.10
CA ASP A 165 -6.63 7.30 3.24
C ASP A 165 -5.84 8.62 3.13
N ASN A 166 -5.01 8.83 2.10
CA ASN A 166 -4.07 9.94 2.07
C ASN A 166 -4.74 11.32 2.14
N PHE A 167 -5.64 11.63 1.20
CA PHE A 167 -6.29 12.94 1.21
C PHE A 167 -7.21 13.13 2.42
N ALA A 168 -7.86 12.05 2.90
CA ALA A 168 -8.69 12.11 4.10
C ALA A 168 -7.85 12.42 5.35
N ASN A 169 -6.64 11.84 5.47
CA ASN A 169 -5.69 12.17 6.53
C ASN A 169 -5.24 13.63 6.45
N GLU A 170 -4.99 14.17 5.25
CA GLU A 170 -4.65 15.58 5.06
C GLU A 170 -5.78 16.52 5.51
N VAL A 171 -7.04 16.20 5.16
CA VAL A 171 -8.19 16.99 5.61
C VAL A 171 -8.40 16.87 7.12
N LEU A 172 -8.23 15.67 7.70
CA LEU A 172 -8.31 15.47 9.15
C LEU A 172 -7.31 16.35 9.91
N MET A 173 -6.08 16.43 9.41
CA MET A 173 -5.01 17.22 10.03
C MET A 173 -5.24 18.74 9.89
N ALA A 174 -5.85 19.18 8.79
CA ALA A 174 -6.03 20.60 8.49
C ALA A 174 -7.36 21.18 9.04
N ARG A 175 -8.48 20.48 8.85
CA ARG A 175 -9.84 21.01 9.07
C ARG A 175 -10.81 19.90 9.47
N GLN A 176 -10.96 19.70 10.78
CA GLN A 176 -11.79 18.62 11.33
C GLN A 176 -13.27 18.66 10.87
N LYS A 177 -13.87 19.85 10.69
CA LYS A 177 -15.26 19.97 10.19
C LYS A 177 -15.43 19.51 8.75
N ASP A 178 -14.41 19.69 7.91
CA ASP A 178 -14.46 19.29 6.50
C ASP A 178 -14.25 17.77 6.35
N TYR A 179 -13.53 17.16 7.30
CA TYR A 179 -13.42 15.70 7.41
C TYR A 179 -14.79 15.06 7.64
N GLU A 180 -15.63 15.68 8.49
CA GLU A 180 -16.95 15.14 8.77
C GLU A 180 -17.83 15.12 7.51
N ALA A 181 -17.78 16.19 6.71
CA ALA A 181 -18.53 16.30 5.46
C ALA A 181 -18.04 15.32 4.36
N LEU A 182 -16.76 14.93 4.38
CA LEU A 182 -16.21 13.93 3.45
C LEU A 182 -16.69 12.50 3.73
N LEU A 183 -16.98 12.16 4.99
CA LEU A 183 -17.09 10.77 5.45
C LEU A 183 -18.43 10.42 6.08
N TYR A 184 -19.07 11.33 6.82
CA TYR A 184 -20.38 11.08 7.41
C TYR A 184 -21.53 11.32 6.42
N GLY A 185 -22.72 10.79 6.72
CA GLY A 185 -23.89 10.91 5.84
C GLY A 185 -23.72 10.18 4.49
N GLU A 186 -23.89 10.93 3.39
CA GLU A 186 -23.57 10.52 2.01
C GLU A 186 -22.28 11.19 1.50
N GLY A 187 -21.30 11.36 2.39
CA GLY A 187 -19.99 11.94 2.06
C GLY A 187 -19.32 11.27 0.85
N LEU A 188 -18.56 12.07 0.11
CA LEU A 188 -17.93 11.73 -1.16
C LEU A 188 -17.27 10.35 -1.19
N LEU A 189 -16.40 10.07 -0.20
CA LEU A 189 -15.68 8.80 -0.13
C LEU A 189 -16.62 7.61 0.07
N LYS A 190 -17.62 7.78 0.93
CA LYS A 190 -18.64 6.75 1.19
C LYS A 190 -19.43 6.43 -0.07
N THR A 191 -19.76 7.42 -0.88
CA THR A 191 -20.49 7.23 -2.12
C THR A 191 -19.64 6.50 -3.17
N ILE A 192 -18.36 6.86 -3.32
CA ILE A 192 -17.42 6.14 -4.21
C ILE A 192 -17.24 4.68 -3.78
N PHE A 193 -16.96 4.40 -2.51
CA PHE A 193 -16.74 3.03 -2.06
C PHE A 193 -18.02 2.19 -2.06
N LYS A 194 -19.22 2.78 -1.86
CA LYS A 194 -20.49 2.08 -2.12
C LYS A 194 -20.59 1.64 -3.58
N ALA A 195 -20.18 2.48 -4.52
CA ALA A 195 -20.15 2.13 -5.94
C ALA A 195 -19.16 0.99 -6.22
N VAL A 196 -17.96 1.02 -5.62
CA VAL A 196 -16.99 -0.09 -5.71
C VAL A 196 -17.58 -1.39 -5.17
N LYS A 197 -18.22 -1.35 -3.99
CA LYS A 197 -18.89 -2.51 -3.38
C LYS A 197 -19.99 -3.06 -4.30
N ALA A 198 -20.80 -2.19 -4.90
CA ALA A 198 -21.85 -2.60 -5.84
C ALA A 198 -21.23 -3.23 -7.11
N ALA A 199 -20.16 -2.65 -7.63
CA ALA A 199 -19.41 -3.17 -8.77
C ALA A 199 -18.83 -4.57 -8.50
N ALA A 200 -18.33 -4.79 -7.28
CA ALA A 200 -17.76 -6.04 -6.80
C ALA A 200 -18.82 -7.12 -6.49
N SER A 201 -20.10 -6.75 -6.44
CA SER A 201 -21.21 -7.67 -6.17
C SER A 201 -21.76 -8.32 -7.46
N GLY A 202 -20.85 -8.75 -8.35
CA GLY A 202 -21.18 -9.47 -9.58
C GLY A 202 -21.39 -8.59 -10.83
N ARG A 203 -21.06 -7.29 -10.79
CA ARG A 203 -21.27 -6.35 -11.92
C ARG A 203 -20.03 -6.13 -12.80
N GLY A 204 -18.89 -6.74 -12.50
CA GLY A 204 -17.72 -6.69 -13.37
C GLY A 204 -16.39 -6.53 -12.64
N VAL A 205 -16.39 -5.93 -11.44
CA VAL A 205 -15.23 -6.00 -10.55
C VAL A 205 -15.26 -7.35 -9.85
N ASP A 206 -14.18 -8.11 -9.97
CA ASP A 206 -14.07 -9.44 -9.38
C ASP A 206 -13.22 -9.42 -8.12
N ARG A 207 -12.18 -8.57 -8.11
CA ARG A 207 -11.25 -8.38 -6.99
C ARG A 207 -10.95 -6.91 -6.74
N VAL A 208 -10.73 -6.57 -5.47
CA VAL A 208 -10.28 -5.26 -5.01
C VAL A 208 -9.11 -5.45 -4.03
N PHE A 209 -8.03 -4.70 -4.22
CA PHE A 209 -6.92 -4.66 -3.25
C PHE A 209 -6.61 -3.21 -2.88
N ILE A 210 -6.76 -2.90 -1.61
CA ILE A 210 -6.68 -1.53 -1.08
C ILE A 210 -5.43 -1.42 -0.21
N THR A 211 -4.60 -0.41 -0.48
CA THR A 211 -3.45 -0.06 0.35
C THR A 211 -3.58 1.32 0.98
N GLY A 212 -3.06 1.47 2.20
CA GLY A 212 -3.09 2.72 2.95
C GLY A 212 -2.16 2.69 4.16
N VAL A 213 -2.30 3.67 5.05
CA VAL A 213 -1.47 3.81 6.27
C VAL A 213 -2.28 3.59 7.55
N SER A 214 -3.55 3.97 7.57
CA SER A 214 -4.42 3.91 8.74
C SER A 214 -5.78 3.27 8.42
N PRO A 215 -6.41 2.51 9.34
CA PRO A 215 -7.76 1.96 9.14
C PRO A 215 -8.89 2.94 9.51
N VAL A 216 -8.57 4.14 10.00
CA VAL A 216 -9.54 5.10 10.56
C VAL A 216 -10.61 5.50 9.54
N VAL A 217 -10.20 5.86 8.33
CA VAL A 217 -11.12 6.31 7.27
C VAL A 217 -12.15 5.23 6.90
N LEU A 218 -11.72 3.98 6.72
CA LEU A 218 -12.65 2.87 6.46
C LEU A 218 -13.54 2.54 7.68
N SER A 219 -13.04 2.77 8.89
CA SER A 219 -13.82 2.59 10.13
C SER A 219 -14.92 3.65 10.23
N ASP A 220 -14.64 4.93 9.97
CA ASP A 220 -15.67 5.98 9.94
C ASP A 220 -16.71 5.75 8.83
N MET A 221 -16.31 5.08 7.75
CA MET A 221 -17.19 4.68 6.66
C MET A 221 -17.97 3.39 6.93
N THR A 222 -18.20 2.96 8.18
CA THR A 222 -18.79 1.65 8.60
C THR A 222 -19.88 1.03 7.71
N SER A 223 -20.76 1.82 7.06
CA SER A 223 -21.81 1.34 6.13
C SER A 223 -21.47 1.45 4.63
N GLY A 224 -20.42 2.18 4.27
CA GLY A 224 -19.97 2.40 2.90
C GLY A 224 -19.19 1.23 2.30
N TYR A 225 -18.33 0.57 3.08
CA TYR A 225 -17.45 -0.50 2.58
C TYR A 225 -17.13 -1.58 3.63
N ASN A 226 -18.17 -2.28 4.11
CA ASN A 226 -18.02 -3.33 5.13
C ASN A 226 -17.68 -4.73 4.59
N VAL A 227 -17.35 -4.84 3.30
CA VAL A 227 -17.06 -6.10 2.59
C VAL A 227 -15.57 -6.39 2.47
N GLY A 228 -14.72 -5.42 2.82
CA GLY A 228 -13.28 -5.59 2.79
C GLY A 228 -12.77 -6.42 3.95
N GLU A 229 -11.91 -7.38 3.65
CA GLU A 229 -11.21 -8.21 4.62
C GLU A 229 -9.87 -7.59 5.01
N ASN A 230 -9.69 -7.39 6.31
CA ASN A 230 -8.51 -6.74 6.88
C ASN A 230 -7.38 -7.76 7.05
N ILE A 231 -6.51 -7.88 6.05
CA ILE A 231 -5.41 -8.85 6.06
C ILE A 231 -4.14 -8.33 6.77
N TYR A 232 -4.11 -7.05 7.14
CA TYR A 232 -2.91 -6.39 7.64
C TYR A 232 -2.44 -6.83 9.03
N LEU A 233 -3.30 -7.47 9.84
CA LEU A 233 -2.95 -8.07 11.13
C LEU A 233 -2.75 -9.60 11.07
N GLU A 234 -2.92 -10.21 9.89
CA GLU A 234 -2.73 -11.65 9.74
C GLU A 234 -1.24 -11.99 9.69
N ALA A 235 -0.84 -12.95 10.54
CA ALA A 235 0.57 -13.31 10.70
C ALA A 235 1.21 -13.83 9.41
N ILE A 236 0.42 -14.50 8.56
CA ILE A 236 0.85 -15.03 7.26
C ILE A 236 1.23 -13.95 6.24
N PHE A 237 0.81 -12.69 6.45
CA PHE A 237 1.17 -11.54 5.61
C PHE A 237 2.07 -10.53 6.35
N ASN A 238 2.65 -10.92 7.49
CA ASN A 238 3.52 -10.05 8.28
C ASN A 238 4.72 -9.56 7.45
N ASP A 239 5.30 -10.46 6.66
CA ASP A 239 6.46 -10.25 5.79
C ASP A 239 6.09 -9.89 4.34
N LEU A 240 4.80 -9.74 4.00
CA LEU A 240 4.34 -9.44 2.64
C LEU A 240 5.02 -8.18 2.06
N CYS A 241 5.39 -7.26 2.94
CA CYS A 241 6.36 -6.23 2.67
C CYS A 241 7.42 -6.14 3.79
N GLY A 242 8.63 -5.73 3.44
CA GLY A 242 9.77 -5.64 4.35
C GLY A 242 10.66 -6.88 4.30
N PHE A 243 11.73 -6.87 5.11
CA PHE A 243 12.73 -7.94 5.13
C PHE A 243 12.79 -8.63 6.48
N THR A 244 13.05 -9.93 6.47
CA THR A 244 13.38 -10.70 7.67
C THR A 244 14.85 -10.51 8.03
N GLU A 245 15.22 -10.86 9.27
CA GLU A 245 16.62 -10.88 9.73
C GLU A 245 17.50 -11.74 8.81
N ALA A 246 17.01 -12.93 8.44
CA ALA A 246 17.74 -13.87 7.61
C ALA A 246 18.00 -13.33 6.20
N GLU A 247 17.04 -12.59 5.63
CA GLU A 247 17.20 -11.97 4.32
C GLU A 247 18.20 -10.82 4.33
N ILE A 248 18.17 -9.97 5.37
CA ILE A 248 19.19 -8.92 5.54
C ILE A 248 20.57 -9.55 5.70
N ALA A 249 20.72 -10.56 6.56
CA ALA A 249 21.98 -11.28 6.75
C ALA A 249 22.49 -11.89 5.43
N ALA A 250 21.61 -12.51 4.63
CA ALA A 250 21.96 -13.09 3.34
C ALA A 250 22.36 -12.03 2.29
N VAL A 251 21.77 -10.83 2.34
CA VAL A 251 22.22 -9.71 1.50
C VAL A 251 23.59 -9.22 1.94
N LEU A 252 23.79 -8.96 3.23
CA LEU A 252 25.07 -8.50 3.79
C LEU A 252 26.21 -9.48 3.50
N ALA A 253 25.97 -10.78 3.63
CA ALA A 253 26.95 -11.81 3.31
C ALA A 253 27.37 -11.81 1.83
N ARG A 254 26.45 -11.44 0.92
CA ARG A 254 26.74 -11.30 -0.52
C ARG A 254 27.43 -9.99 -0.87
N THR A 255 27.34 -8.97 -0.01
CA THR A 255 28.00 -7.66 -0.22
C THR A 255 29.34 -7.56 0.49
N ALA A 256 29.61 -8.40 1.48
CA ALA A 256 30.90 -8.44 2.18
C ALA A 256 32.02 -8.88 1.24
N VAL A 257 33.10 -8.11 1.21
CA VAL A 257 34.33 -8.42 0.47
C VAL A 257 35.46 -8.66 1.48
N GLU A 258 36.39 -9.57 1.18
CA GLU A 258 37.55 -9.81 2.03
C GLU A 258 38.35 -8.52 2.26
N GLY A 259 38.67 -8.21 3.51
CA GLY A 259 39.35 -6.97 3.89
C GLY A 259 38.45 -5.73 4.06
N SER A 260 37.12 -5.89 4.05
CA SER A 260 36.19 -4.78 4.36
C SER A 260 36.43 -4.22 5.77
N ALA A 261 36.24 -2.91 5.93
CA ALA A 261 36.34 -2.23 7.23
C ALA A 261 35.19 -2.55 8.21
N TRP A 262 34.25 -3.39 7.80
CA TRP A 262 33.05 -3.78 8.54
C TRP A 262 32.85 -5.29 8.46
N SER A 263 32.21 -5.89 9.47
CA SER A 263 31.77 -7.28 9.45
C SER A 263 30.26 -7.43 9.24
N VAL A 264 29.83 -8.56 8.68
CA VAL A 264 28.40 -8.90 8.50
C VAL A 264 27.64 -8.82 9.83
N THR A 265 28.26 -9.27 10.92
CA THR A 265 27.67 -9.24 12.26
C THR A 265 27.44 -7.81 12.75
N GLU A 266 28.44 -6.94 12.67
CA GLU A 266 28.32 -5.54 13.11
C GLU A 266 27.32 -4.74 12.27
N ALA A 267 27.30 -4.97 10.95
CA ALA A 267 26.34 -4.33 10.07
C ALA A 267 24.91 -4.80 10.39
N LEU A 268 24.71 -6.09 10.61
CA LEU A 268 23.42 -6.65 10.98
C LEU A 268 22.94 -6.12 12.33
N ASP A 269 23.81 -6.04 13.34
CA ASP A 269 23.49 -5.48 14.66
C ASP A 269 23.09 -3.99 14.58
N THR A 270 23.79 -3.23 13.72
CA THR A 270 23.46 -1.83 13.42
C THR A 270 22.08 -1.74 12.77
N MET A 271 21.84 -2.48 11.69
CA MET A 271 20.55 -2.51 11.01
C MET A 271 19.43 -2.98 11.96
N ARG A 272 19.68 -3.94 12.84
CA ARG A 272 18.71 -4.44 13.81
C ARG A 272 18.26 -3.34 14.76
N THR A 273 19.21 -2.54 15.23
CA THR A 273 18.95 -1.44 16.17
C THR A 273 18.12 -0.33 15.53
N PHE A 274 18.41 0.03 14.27
CA PHE A 274 17.80 1.21 13.65
C PHE A 274 16.60 0.91 12.75
N TYR A 275 16.52 -0.29 12.16
CA TYR A 275 15.57 -0.57 11.06
C TYR A 275 14.61 -1.73 11.35
N ASN A 276 14.92 -2.59 12.34
CA ASN A 276 14.06 -3.69 12.74
C ASN A 276 13.05 -3.26 13.83
N GLY A 277 12.17 -4.17 14.22
CA GLY A 277 11.20 -3.97 15.31
C GLY A 277 9.76 -3.83 14.85
N TYR A 278 9.49 -3.77 13.54
CA TYR A 278 8.11 -3.75 13.04
C TYR A 278 7.47 -5.12 13.21
N ARG A 279 6.30 -5.15 13.84
CA ARG A 279 5.49 -6.37 13.99
C ARG A 279 4.04 -6.02 13.74
N PHE A 280 3.47 -6.54 12.65
CA PHE A 280 2.12 -6.19 12.23
C PHE A 280 1.05 -7.16 12.74
N SER A 281 1.45 -8.32 13.28
CA SER A 281 0.55 -9.25 13.94
C SER A 281 1.04 -9.58 15.36
N PRO A 282 0.16 -9.59 16.38
CA PRO A 282 0.53 -10.12 17.70
C PRO A 282 0.99 -11.57 17.67
N LYS A 283 0.59 -12.33 16.63
CA LYS A 283 0.96 -13.74 16.42
C LYS A 283 2.22 -13.91 15.56
N ALA A 284 2.80 -12.82 15.04
CA ALA A 284 4.03 -12.90 14.25
C ALA A 284 5.22 -13.29 15.14
N ARG A 285 5.99 -14.26 14.67
CA ARG A 285 7.15 -14.81 15.40
C ARG A 285 8.38 -13.92 15.28
N GLU A 286 8.56 -13.29 14.12
CA GLU A 286 9.69 -12.42 13.83
C GLU A 286 9.24 -10.98 13.58
N SER A 287 10.13 -10.04 13.89
CA SER A 287 10.00 -8.65 13.47
C SER A 287 10.56 -8.47 12.06
N ILE A 288 10.11 -7.40 11.42
CA ILE A 288 10.43 -7.07 10.05
C ILE A 288 11.23 -5.77 10.01
N TYR A 289 12.23 -5.76 9.14
CA TYR A 289 13.03 -4.59 8.84
C TYR A 289 12.28 -3.64 7.90
N ASN A 290 12.36 -2.35 8.18
CA ASN A 290 11.87 -1.30 7.28
C ASN A 290 12.60 -1.40 5.93
N PRO A 291 11.89 -1.64 4.82
CA PRO A 291 12.55 -1.90 3.55
C PRO A 291 13.29 -0.68 3.00
N THR A 292 12.75 0.53 3.15
CA THR A 292 13.40 1.75 2.63
C THR A 292 14.69 2.06 3.36
N LEU A 293 14.68 2.02 4.70
CA LEU A 293 15.89 2.25 5.50
C LEU A 293 16.93 1.16 5.29
N SER A 294 16.49 -0.10 5.14
CA SER A 294 17.40 -1.21 4.85
C SER A 294 18.07 -1.02 3.48
N LEU A 295 17.30 -0.67 2.45
CA LEU A 295 17.83 -0.42 1.11
C LEU A 295 18.74 0.82 1.08
N TYR A 296 18.43 1.86 1.85
CA TYR A 296 19.29 3.03 2.03
C TYR A 296 20.67 2.63 2.57
N PHE A 297 20.69 1.91 3.70
CA PHE A 297 21.93 1.46 4.33
C PHE A 297 22.73 0.54 3.40
N LEU A 298 22.08 -0.48 2.82
CA LEU A 298 22.73 -1.45 1.94
C LEU A 298 23.30 -0.79 0.67
N LYS A 299 22.58 0.19 0.11
CA LYS A 299 23.06 0.96 -1.05
C LYS A 299 24.26 1.82 -0.70
N TYR A 300 24.21 2.52 0.44
CA TYR A 300 25.32 3.35 0.91
C TYR A 300 26.56 2.49 1.18
N LEU A 301 26.38 1.41 1.95
CA LEU A 301 27.44 0.47 2.30
C LEU A 301 28.12 -0.14 1.07
N GLN A 302 27.34 -0.53 0.06
CA GLN A 302 27.90 -1.06 -1.18
C GLN A 302 28.71 -0.03 -1.97
N PHE A 303 28.30 1.24 -1.96
CA PHE A 303 28.94 2.28 -2.77
C PHE A 303 30.18 2.87 -2.10
N HIS A 304 30.12 3.10 -0.79
CA HIS A 304 31.17 3.77 -0.02
C HIS A 304 32.08 2.81 0.74
N GLY A 305 31.65 1.57 0.97
CA GLY A 305 32.40 0.60 1.79
C GLY A 305 32.35 0.87 3.29
N GLU A 306 31.53 1.82 3.73
CA GLU A 306 31.35 2.25 5.12
C GLU A 306 29.86 2.52 5.42
N TYR A 307 29.50 2.70 6.68
CA TYR A 307 28.12 2.98 7.10
C TYR A 307 27.75 4.45 6.81
N PRO A 308 26.48 4.75 6.53
CA PRO A 308 26.04 6.14 6.43
C PRO A 308 26.18 6.86 7.76
N ASP A 309 26.71 8.09 7.74
CA ASP A 309 26.83 8.95 8.91
C ASP A 309 25.47 9.15 9.60
N PRO A 310 24.41 9.63 8.90
CA PRO A 310 23.05 9.55 9.40
C PRO A 310 22.49 8.15 9.14
N LEU A 311 22.31 7.37 10.21
CA LEU A 311 21.68 6.06 10.10
C LEU A 311 20.19 6.15 9.73
N LEU A 312 19.53 7.29 9.93
CA LEU A 312 18.15 7.50 9.50
C LEU A 312 18.12 8.35 8.23
N ASP A 313 17.40 7.85 7.22
CA ASP A 313 17.16 8.57 5.97
C ASP A 313 16.28 9.81 6.23
N GLU A 314 16.79 10.99 5.88
CA GLU A 314 16.06 12.26 6.01
C GLU A 314 14.73 12.25 5.24
N ASN A 315 14.64 11.46 4.17
CA ASN A 315 13.38 11.36 3.43
C ASN A 315 12.29 10.57 4.19
N LEU A 316 12.64 9.94 5.30
CA LEU A 316 11.73 9.33 6.28
C LEU A 316 11.65 10.15 7.57
N ALA A 317 12.15 11.40 7.58
CA ALA A 317 12.13 12.25 8.76
C ALA A 317 10.72 12.39 9.35
N MET A 318 10.69 12.48 10.69
CA MET A 318 9.44 12.65 11.42
C MET A 318 8.74 13.93 10.99
N ASP A 319 7.47 13.78 10.62
CA ASP A 319 6.60 14.92 10.30
C ASP A 319 6.25 15.66 11.60
N ARG A 320 6.87 16.82 11.80
CA ARG A 320 6.63 17.68 12.97
C ARG A 320 5.15 18.01 13.14
N ASN A 321 4.40 18.20 12.06
CA ASN A 321 2.96 18.49 12.14
C ASN A 321 2.18 17.30 12.70
N LYS A 322 2.61 16.06 12.40
CA LYS A 322 2.00 14.85 12.98
C LYS A 322 2.33 14.72 14.46
N LEU A 323 3.55 15.03 14.89
CA LEU A 323 3.89 15.02 16.32
C LEU A 323 3.06 16.06 17.08
N MET A 324 2.91 17.26 16.53
CA MET A 324 2.06 18.31 17.11
C MET A 324 0.58 17.94 17.09
N TYR A 325 0.13 17.17 16.11
CA TYR A 325 -1.24 16.64 16.08
C TYR A 325 -1.44 15.59 17.17
N ILE A 326 -0.53 14.60 17.25
CA ILE A 326 -0.58 13.53 18.27
C ILE A 326 -0.51 14.13 19.67
N SER A 327 0.36 15.11 19.92
CA SER A 327 0.47 15.72 21.26
C SER A 327 -0.81 16.43 21.72
N ARG A 328 -1.71 16.79 20.80
CA ARG A 328 -3.01 17.39 21.11
C ARG A 328 -4.12 16.37 21.32
N LEU A 329 -3.88 15.09 21.01
CA LEU A 329 -4.84 14.01 21.26
C LEU A 329 -4.85 13.64 22.75
N PRO A 330 -5.95 13.05 23.26
CA PRO A 330 -5.99 12.50 24.62
C PRO A 330 -4.80 11.56 24.88
N HIS A 331 -4.08 11.77 25.98
CA HIS A 331 -2.87 11.03 26.37
C HIS A 331 -1.70 11.11 25.38
N GLY A 332 -1.79 11.95 24.35
CA GLY A 332 -0.81 12.00 23.27
C GLY A 332 0.56 12.54 23.67
N GLU A 333 0.59 13.58 24.52
CA GLU A 333 1.85 14.11 25.07
C GLU A 333 2.57 13.08 25.94
N GLU A 334 1.84 12.40 26.84
CA GLU A 334 2.39 11.34 27.68
C GLU A 334 2.91 10.16 26.84
N LEU A 335 2.19 9.78 25.79
CA LEU A 335 2.63 8.76 24.84
C LEU A 335 3.94 9.14 24.16
N LEU A 336 4.07 10.39 23.68
CA LEU A 336 5.29 10.86 23.04
C LEU A 336 6.48 10.88 24.02
N ILE A 337 6.26 11.31 25.26
CA ILE A 337 7.29 11.31 26.30
C ILE A 337 7.74 9.87 26.58
N LYS A 338 6.80 8.92 26.77
CA LYS A 338 7.11 7.49 27.00
C LYS A 338 7.83 6.86 25.81
N ALA A 339 7.44 7.20 24.58
CA ALA A 339 8.10 6.68 23.39
C ALA A 339 9.55 7.21 23.24
N LEU A 340 9.83 8.41 23.75
CA LEU A 340 11.14 9.06 23.66
C LEU A 340 12.05 8.82 24.88
N SER A 341 11.52 8.33 26.01
CA SER A 341 12.28 8.11 27.26
C SER A 341 13.25 6.91 27.19
N GLY A 342 13.25 6.15 26.09
CA GLY A 342 14.26 5.13 25.74
C GLY A 342 14.23 3.84 26.57
N ASN A 343 13.57 3.83 27.73
CA ASN A 343 13.52 2.68 28.64
C ASN A 343 12.12 2.04 28.76
N ASP A 344 11.08 2.70 28.24
CA ASP A 344 9.69 2.25 28.43
C ASP A 344 9.17 1.52 27.19
N VAL A 345 8.91 0.22 27.31
CA VAL A 345 8.08 -0.51 26.36
C VAL A 345 6.66 0.04 26.49
N VAL A 346 6.21 0.80 25.50
CA VAL A 346 4.80 1.21 25.41
C VAL A 346 3.95 -0.06 25.29
N THR A 347 3.37 -0.48 26.40
CA THR A 347 2.52 -1.66 26.47
C THR A 347 1.12 -1.25 26.02
N ILE A 348 0.68 -1.77 24.87
CA ILE A 348 -0.67 -1.56 24.36
C ILE A 348 -1.52 -2.75 24.86
N PRO A 349 -2.34 -2.60 25.91
CA PRO A 349 -3.06 -3.73 26.52
C PRO A 349 -4.10 -4.34 25.58
N GLN A 350 -4.67 -3.52 24.68
CA GLN A 350 -5.62 -3.94 23.68
C GLN A 350 -5.44 -3.11 22.41
N LEU A 351 -5.27 -3.79 21.27
CA LEU A 351 -5.28 -3.14 19.97
C LEU A 351 -6.73 -2.97 19.51
N ALA A 352 -7.18 -1.72 19.39
CA ALA A 352 -8.48 -1.41 18.80
C ALA A 352 -8.50 -1.86 17.32
N ARG A 353 -9.47 -2.70 16.95
CA ARG A 353 -9.56 -3.28 15.60
C ARG A 353 -10.34 -2.40 14.62
N ARG A 354 -11.27 -1.59 15.14
CA ARG A 354 -12.06 -0.59 14.41
C ARG A 354 -12.30 0.56 15.35
N PHE A 355 -11.86 1.75 14.96
CA PHE A 355 -12.10 2.98 15.69
C PHE A 355 -12.15 4.13 14.68
N GLY A 356 -13.15 4.98 14.85
CA GLY A 356 -13.32 6.19 14.06
C GLY A 356 -12.56 7.38 14.64
N VAL A 357 -12.61 8.52 13.95
CA VAL A 357 -12.06 9.77 14.50
C VAL A 357 -12.74 10.15 15.81
N GLN A 358 -14.05 9.93 15.95
CA GLN A 358 -14.72 10.26 17.21
C GLN A 358 -14.30 9.36 18.38
N ASP A 359 -14.06 8.08 18.12
CA ASP A 359 -13.55 7.16 19.15
C ASP A 359 -12.16 7.60 19.61
N MET A 360 -11.31 8.07 18.68
CA MET A 360 -9.97 8.56 18.96
C MET A 360 -9.96 9.88 19.75
N LEU A 361 -10.92 10.77 19.51
CA LEU A 361 -10.98 12.08 20.17
C LEU A 361 -11.67 12.03 21.54
N ASN A 362 -12.58 11.08 21.74
CA ASN A 362 -13.31 10.91 22.99
C ASN A 362 -12.77 9.76 23.85
N SER A 363 -11.65 9.14 23.47
CA SER A 363 -11.00 8.13 24.31
C SER A 363 -10.51 8.78 25.60
N VAL A 364 -11.26 8.57 26.69
CA VAL A 364 -10.92 9.02 28.05
C VAL A 364 -9.79 8.20 28.63
#